data_AF-A0A3M7HCK3-F1
#
_entry.id   AF-A0A3M7HCK3-F1
#
_cell.length_a   1.000
_cell.length_b   1.000
_cell.length_c   1.000
_cell.angle_alpha   90.00
_cell.angle_beta   90.00
_cell.angle_gamma   90.00
#
_symmetry.space_group_name_H-M   'P 1'
#
loop_
_entity.id
_entity.type
_entity.pdbx_description
1 polymer ?
#
loop_
_entity_poly.entity_id
_entity_poly.type
_entity_poly.pdbx_seq_one_letter_code
_entity_poly.pdbx_strand_id
1 'polypeptide(L)'
;MATPVEAQDDQIHENEENEEEDTTSSALHGLIARAHNLLAELHHFRERLDSLRQTRNVELGHFRGNIRSELSMLERLVAKPLSNSTQHVARSSNLPFLECVWSTVKKCKGVIALQKRIYTNSSVKLLSQGMKHVDLNLNGSGTKAKGQKPGKGQKENAVIVDAITDGGRTWTKVSLVTNQRMLFDLAKQGWDSGGSGSEDEGFPERQAEEDDDRDIPVLKTAKELTYAANCFRVKTKKPKVRLILPRVTEGEVPEIDRILEDCRKAGAELFCGGDLEPERDIKDAVRTMAIDPQDSFSDVLNIDCTILLALVSEFSHAKVEKAPWFHRALQRQVEIEDNENLLPSLLYPAMGNRQLVCTHEAVKRMREIVETIGTPSEKARTKILLGDDRTKTQADLVEEMQEWSAYSVPKDWQLPIQVVDQNENDCQQNLPAEALETAKDMTDINYSVFLYGWATGRTTITSNRTVVKQIETHLETYIDLPDKSWPGIWLCPTARSLVGKEKRGAPKKSEPIDDANGKKEPHTAWPLPDPLRRELQRRNGLDVLSQRAGYEVEDLRPNGYPMEEVIEAKENSIR
;
A
#
# COMPACT_ATOMS: atom_id res chain seq x y z
N MET A 1 -27.62 37.57 -72.86
CA MET A 1 -27.83 36.39 -72.00
C MET A 1 -26.46 35.85 -71.63
N ALA A 2 -26.02 36.12 -70.39
CA ALA A 2 -24.90 35.43 -69.74
C ALA A 2 -25.31 35.37 -68.25
N THR A 3 -25.36 34.17 -67.70
CA THR A 3 -25.93 33.81 -66.40
C THR A 3 -24.94 34.05 -65.25
N PRO A 4 -25.43 34.38 -64.03
CA PRO A 4 -24.59 34.51 -62.83
C PRO A 4 -24.40 33.11 -62.21
N VAL A 5 -23.21 32.52 -62.34
CA VAL A 5 -22.88 31.21 -61.73
C VAL A 5 -21.67 31.32 -60.80
N GLU A 6 -20.73 32.25 -61.04
CA GLU A 6 -19.49 32.36 -60.25
C GLU A 6 -19.68 32.94 -58.84
N ALA A 7 -20.71 33.76 -58.58
CA ALA A 7 -20.92 34.36 -57.25
C ALA A 7 -21.62 33.42 -56.24
N GLN A 8 -22.19 32.31 -56.70
CA GLN A 8 -22.81 31.32 -55.82
C GLN A 8 -21.80 30.27 -55.33
N ASP A 9 -20.81 29.89 -56.14
CA ASP A 9 -19.78 28.93 -55.73
C ASP A 9 -18.85 29.52 -54.65
N ASP A 10 -18.45 30.80 -54.75
CA ASP A 10 -17.60 31.45 -53.73
C ASP A 10 -18.34 31.60 -52.37
N GLN A 11 -19.66 31.86 -52.39
CA GLN A 11 -20.47 31.94 -51.16
C GLN A 11 -20.75 30.56 -50.55
N ILE A 12 -20.80 29.49 -51.35
CA ILE A 12 -20.94 28.11 -50.86
C ILE A 12 -19.62 27.67 -50.23
N HIS A 13 -18.47 27.95 -50.88
CA HIS A 13 -17.14 27.63 -50.35
C HIS A 13 -16.80 28.38 -49.06
N GLU A 14 -17.11 29.68 -48.97
CA GLU A 14 -16.91 30.46 -47.73
C GLU A 14 -17.83 29.99 -46.58
N ASN A 15 -19.05 29.53 -46.88
CA ASN A 15 -19.95 29.00 -45.85
C ASN A 15 -19.54 27.60 -45.38
N GLU A 16 -19.05 26.73 -46.29
CA GLU A 16 -18.52 25.41 -45.93
C GLU A 16 -17.22 25.51 -45.10
N GLU A 17 -16.31 26.43 -45.44
CA GLU A 17 -15.09 26.67 -44.66
C GLU A 17 -15.41 27.23 -43.26
N ASN A 18 -16.38 28.15 -43.14
CA ASN A 18 -16.81 28.68 -41.85
C ASN A 18 -17.54 27.62 -40.98
N GLU A 19 -18.37 26.74 -41.58
CA GLU A 19 -19.03 25.65 -40.87
C GLU A 19 -18.05 24.56 -40.41
N GLU A 20 -17.03 24.23 -41.20
CA GLU A 20 -15.95 23.30 -40.81
C GLU A 20 -15.03 23.87 -39.72
N GLU A 21 -14.75 25.18 -39.75
CA GLU A 21 -14.01 25.88 -38.71
C GLU A 21 -14.77 25.88 -37.37
N ASP A 22 -16.07 26.19 -37.38
CA ASP A 22 -16.89 26.24 -36.17
C ASP A 22 -17.10 24.85 -35.56
N THR A 23 -17.27 23.83 -36.40
CA THR A 23 -17.37 22.41 -35.98
C THR A 23 -16.05 21.92 -35.35
N THR A 24 -14.91 22.30 -35.91
CA THR A 24 -13.58 21.93 -35.38
C THR A 24 -13.30 22.63 -34.05
N SER A 25 -13.60 23.92 -33.97
CA SER A 25 -13.48 24.70 -32.74
C SER A 25 -14.33 24.07 -31.64
N SER A 26 -15.60 23.74 -31.92
CA SER A 26 -16.49 23.06 -30.98
C SER A 26 -15.96 21.70 -30.51
N ALA A 27 -15.44 20.88 -31.42
CA ALA A 27 -14.85 19.58 -31.10
C ALA A 27 -13.61 19.70 -30.19
N LEU A 28 -12.75 20.69 -30.42
CA LEU A 28 -11.58 20.97 -29.58
C LEU A 28 -11.97 21.42 -28.17
N HIS A 29 -12.94 22.32 -28.05
CA HIS A 29 -13.48 22.73 -26.74
C HIS A 29 -14.10 21.54 -26.00
N GLY A 30 -14.80 20.65 -26.71
CA GLY A 30 -15.32 19.39 -26.17
C GLY A 30 -14.21 18.47 -25.64
N LEU A 31 -13.09 18.32 -26.34
CA LEU A 31 -11.93 17.56 -25.86
C LEU A 31 -11.32 18.16 -24.59
N ILE A 32 -11.16 19.49 -24.54
CA ILE A 32 -10.63 20.19 -23.35
C ILE A 32 -11.56 19.99 -22.14
N ALA A 33 -12.86 20.16 -22.33
CA ALA A 33 -13.84 19.97 -21.25
C ALA A 33 -13.79 18.54 -20.69
N ARG A 34 -13.68 17.53 -21.56
CA ARG A 34 -13.56 16.13 -21.14
C ARG A 34 -12.24 15.83 -20.43
N ALA A 35 -11.13 16.41 -20.89
CA ALA A 35 -9.84 16.30 -20.19
C ALA A 35 -9.88 16.94 -18.79
N HIS A 36 -10.56 18.08 -18.62
CA HIS A 36 -10.81 18.67 -17.31
C HIS A 36 -11.67 17.77 -16.42
N ASN A 37 -12.75 17.20 -16.94
CA ASN A 37 -13.58 16.25 -16.19
C ASN A 37 -12.76 15.05 -15.70
N LEU A 38 -11.94 14.47 -16.58
CA LEU A 38 -11.07 13.34 -16.24
C LEU A 38 -10.05 13.68 -15.12
N LEU A 39 -9.48 14.90 -15.14
CA LEU A 39 -8.62 15.37 -14.05
C LEU A 39 -9.37 15.59 -12.74
N ALA A 40 -10.63 16.06 -12.81
CA ALA A 40 -11.48 16.23 -11.64
C ALA A 40 -11.85 14.87 -11.01
N GLU A 41 -12.20 13.86 -11.81
CA GLU A 41 -12.46 12.50 -11.32
C GLU A 41 -11.22 11.89 -10.66
N LEU A 42 -10.03 12.08 -11.24
CA LEU A 42 -8.76 11.64 -10.64
C LEU A 42 -8.46 12.37 -9.32
N HIS A 43 -8.82 13.64 -9.21
CA HIS A 43 -8.71 14.37 -7.95
C HIS A 43 -9.61 13.75 -6.87
N HIS A 44 -10.87 13.46 -7.22
CA HIS A 44 -11.80 12.82 -6.29
C HIS A 44 -11.31 11.45 -5.82
N PHE A 45 -10.76 10.65 -6.72
CA PHE A 45 -10.14 9.38 -6.34
C PHE A 45 -8.94 9.57 -5.40
N ARG A 46 -8.12 10.60 -5.64
CA ARG A 46 -7.01 10.93 -4.75
C ARG A 46 -7.48 11.37 -3.35
N GLU A 47 -8.53 12.17 -3.25
CA GLU A 47 -9.12 12.55 -1.95
C GLU A 47 -9.58 11.31 -1.17
N ARG A 48 -10.20 10.34 -1.85
CA ARG A 48 -10.54 9.04 -1.24
C ARG A 48 -9.29 8.32 -0.74
N LEU A 49 -8.22 8.23 -1.54
CA LEU A 49 -6.96 7.61 -1.12
C LEU A 49 -6.32 8.35 0.06
N ASP A 50 -6.37 9.68 0.10
CA ASP A 50 -5.86 10.48 1.21
C ASP A 50 -6.68 10.21 2.49
N SER A 51 -8.01 10.13 2.39
CA SER A 51 -8.89 9.77 3.52
C SER A 51 -8.60 8.38 4.09
N LEU A 52 -8.17 7.44 3.23
CA LEU A 52 -7.80 6.08 3.60
C LEU A 52 -6.30 5.90 3.89
N ARG A 53 -5.49 6.97 3.76
CA ARG A 53 -4.02 6.94 3.93
C ARG A 53 -3.30 5.99 2.96
N GLN A 54 -3.89 5.75 1.79
CA GLN A 54 -3.39 4.83 0.77
C GLN A 54 -2.71 5.53 -0.40
N THR A 55 -2.54 6.84 -0.37
CA THR A 55 -1.99 7.64 -1.49
C THR A 55 -0.61 7.19 -1.96
N ARG A 56 0.21 6.63 -1.05
CA ARG A 56 1.53 6.09 -1.40
C ARG A 56 1.48 4.67 -2.00
N ASN A 57 0.35 3.98 -1.86
CA ASN A 57 0.17 2.61 -2.31
C ASN A 57 -0.33 2.55 -3.76
N VAL A 58 -0.83 3.68 -4.31
CA VAL A 58 -1.40 3.74 -5.66
C VAL A 58 -0.60 4.68 -6.55
N GLU A 59 -0.08 4.15 -7.67
CA GLU A 59 0.69 4.91 -8.64
C GLU A 59 -0.20 5.57 -9.71
N LEU A 60 -0.55 6.84 -9.49
CA LEU A 60 -1.35 7.65 -10.44
C LEU A 60 -0.54 8.72 -11.18
N GLY A 61 0.72 8.93 -10.78
CA GLY A 61 1.53 10.07 -11.22
C GLY A 61 1.73 10.13 -12.73
N HIS A 62 2.05 8.99 -13.36
CA HIS A 62 2.29 8.91 -14.80
C HIS A 62 1.01 9.16 -15.61
N PHE A 63 -0.08 8.45 -15.30
CA PHE A 63 -1.38 8.62 -15.95
C PHE A 63 -1.89 10.06 -15.87
N ARG A 64 -1.84 10.67 -14.68
CA ARG A 64 -2.19 12.09 -14.50
C ARG A 64 -1.28 13.03 -15.30
N GLY A 65 0.01 12.72 -15.40
CA GLY A 65 0.96 13.48 -16.21
C GLY A 65 0.60 13.44 -17.70
N ASN A 66 0.20 12.28 -18.21
CA ASN A 66 -0.19 12.10 -19.60
C ASN A 66 -1.45 12.91 -19.93
N ILE A 67 -2.46 12.90 -19.05
CA ILE A 67 -3.68 13.72 -19.22
C ILE A 67 -3.35 15.22 -19.21
N ARG A 68 -2.49 15.68 -18.30
CA ARG A 68 -2.06 17.09 -18.25
C ARG A 68 -1.30 17.51 -19.50
N SER A 69 -0.48 16.62 -20.03
CA SER A 69 0.30 16.88 -21.25
C SER A 69 -0.62 16.97 -22.46
N GLU A 70 -1.61 16.08 -22.54
CA GLU A 70 -2.66 16.11 -23.55
C GLU A 70 -3.50 17.40 -23.47
N LEU A 71 -3.97 17.76 -22.27
CA LEU A 71 -4.71 18.99 -22.03
C LEU A 71 -3.93 20.23 -22.47
N SER A 72 -2.66 20.35 -22.06
CA SER A 72 -1.81 21.48 -22.44
C SER A 72 -1.56 21.54 -23.96
N MET A 73 -1.48 20.38 -24.61
CA MET A 73 -1.38 20.30 -26.08
C MET A 73 -2.67 20.78 -26.75
N LEU A 74 -3.84 20.35 -26.26
CA LEU A 74 -5.15 20.77 -26.76
C LEU A 74 -5.39 22.27 -26.57
N GLU A 75 -5.09 22.82 -25.39
CA GLU A 75 -5.18 24.27 -25.11
C GLU A 75 -4.29 25.10 -26.05
N ARG A 76 -3.08 24.61 -26.34
CA ARG A 76 -2.19 25.25 -27.31
C ARG A 76 -2.69 25.18 -28.75
N LEU A 77 -3.46 24.15 -29.10
CA LEU A 77 -4.04 24.01 -30.45
C LEU A 77 -5.18 25.01 -30.66
N VAL A 78 -5.98 25.28 -29.63
CA VAL A 78 -7.04 26.30 -29.67
C VAL A 78 -6.46 27.71 -29.86
N ALA A 79 -5.25 27.98 -29.35
CA ALA A 79 -4.58 29.26 -29.54
C ALA A 79 -3.98 29.47 -30.95
N LYS A 80 -4.02 28.45 -31.82
CA LYS A 80 -3.51 28.53 -33.20
C LYS A 80 -4.66 28.72 -34.19
N PRO A 81 -4.41 29.39 -35.33
CA PRO A 81 -5.39 29.44 -36.40
C PRO A 81 -5.78 28.03 -36.84
N LEU A 82 -7.08 27.86 -37.11
CA LEU A 82 -7.64 26.59 -37.58
C LEU A 82 -7.00 26.28 -38.94
N SER A 83 -6.55 25.05 -39.09
CA SER A 83 -5.94 24.56 -40.33
C SER A 83 -6.17 23.07 -40.43
N ASN A 84 -6.05 22.51 -41.63
CA ASN A 84 -6.11 21.06 -41.86
C ASN A 84 -5.12 20.28 -40.97
N SER A 85 -3.98 20.89 -40.63
CA SER A 85 -3.00 20.32 -39.68
C SER A 85 -3.53 20.33 -38.25
N THR A 86 -4.11 21.44 -37.79
CA THR A 86 -4.73 21.56 -36.45
C THR A 86 -5.89 20.56 -36.28
N GLN A 87 -6.73 20.41 -37.30
CA GLN A 87 -7.82 19.42 -37.35
C GLN A 87 -7.30 17.98 -37.27
N HIS A 88 -6.27 17.65 -38.06
CA HIS A 88 -5.68 16.32 -38.03
C HIS A 88 -5.08 15.99 -36.65
N VAL A 89 -4.40 16.95 -36.02
CA VAL A 89 -3.85 16.76 -34.67
C VAL A 89 -4.96 16.55 -33.65
N ALA A 90 -6.05 17.33 -33.71
CA ALA A 90 -7.21 17.18 -32.84
C ALA A 90 -7.86 15.79 -32.97
N ARG A 91 -8.02 15.30 -34.21
CA ARG A 91 -8.53 13.93 -34.49
C ARG A 91 -7.60 12.84 -33.98
N SER A 92 -6.30 13.12 -33.89
CA SER A 92 -5.28 12.20 -33.35
C SER A 92 -5.07 12.28 -31.84
N SER A 93 -5.93 13.02 -31.11
CA SER A 93 -5.86 13.14 -29.66
C SER A 93 -5.87 11.77 -28.98
N ASN A 94 -5.04 11.61 -27.97
CA ASN A 94 -4.99 10.40 -27.15
C ASN A 94 -6.04 10.39 -26.03
N LEU A 95 -6.82 11.47 -25.89
CA LEU A 95 -7.83 11.58 -24.83
C LEU A 95 -8.87 10.44 -24.84
N PRO A 96 -9.45 10.02 -26.00
CA PRO A 96 -10.39 8.89 -26.02
C PRO A 96 -9.81 7.60 -25.46
N PHE A 97 -8.51 7.37 -25.63
CA PHE A 97 -7.83 6.22 -25.04
C PHE A 97 -7.70 6.38 -23.51
N LEU A 98 -7.29 7.55 -23.04
CA LEU A 98 -7.16 7.83 -21.60
C LEU A 98 -8.52 7.73 -20.88
N GLU A 99 -9.60 8.22 -21.49
CA GLU A 99 -10.97 8.07 -21.00
C GLU A 99 -11.40 6.60 -20.93
N CYS A 100 -11.06 5.80 -21.94
CA CYS A 100 -11.38 4.38 -21.96
C CYS A 100 -10.62 3.61 -20.87
N VAL A 101 -9.34 3.92 -20.66
CA VAL A 101 -8.56 3.38 -19.53
C VAL A 101 -9.23 3.74 -18.21
N TRP A 102 -9.60 5.00 -18.01
CA TRP A 102 -10.23 5.42 -16.77
C TRP A 102 -11.61 4.79 -16.55
N SER A 103 -12.45 4.74 -17.58
CA SER A 103 -13.77 4.10 -17.54
C SER A 103 -13.67 2.61 -17.21
N THR A 104 -12.63 1.94 -17.69
CA THR A 104 -12.31 0.55 -17.33
C THR A 104 -11.93 0.45 -15.85
N VAL A 105 -11.08 1.36 -15.38
CA VAL A 105 -10.60 1.37 -13.99
C VAL A 105 -11.73 1.64 -12.99
N LYS A 106 -12.70 2.50 -13.33
CA LYS A 106 -13.90 2.77 -12.51
C LYS A 106 -14.74 1.53 -12.22
N LYS A 107 -14.61 0.47 -13.03
CA LYS A 107 -15.33 -0.81 -12.86
C LYS A 107 -14.53 -1.82 -12.03
N CYS A 108 -13.26 -1.54 -11.78
CA CYS A 108 -12.35 -2.45 -11.09
C CYS A 108 -12.30 -2.17 -9.59
N LYS A 109 -11.82 -3.18 -8.85
CA LYS A 109 -11.59 -3.10 -7.41
C LYS A 109 -10.10 -3.02 -7.08
N GLY A 110 -9.73 -2.34 -6.00
CA GLY A 110 -8.36 -2.34 -5.47
C GLY A 110 -7.29 -1.93 -6.50
N VAL A 111 -7.37 -0.69 -6.99
CA VAL A 111 -6.44 -0.12 -7.98
C VAL A 111 -5.07 0.09 -7.37
N ILE A 112 -4.02 -0.34 -8.07
CA ILE A 112 -2.62 -0.25 -7.62
C ILE A 112 -1.81 0.69 -8.51
N ALA A 113 -1.97 0.64 -9.83
CA ALA A 113 -1.21 1.48 -10.73
C ALA A 113 -1.91 1.67 -12.08
N LEU A 114 -1.67 2.81 -12.73
CA LEU A 114 -2.13 3.12 -14.08
C LEU A 114 -0.96 3.40 -15.02
N GLN A 115 -1.03 2.85 -16.23
CA GLN A 115 -0.01 2.97 -17.29
C GLN A 115 1.40 2.63 -16.79
N LYS A 116 1.52 1.51 -16.07
CA LYS A 116 2.79 1.07 -15.48
C LYS A 116 3.60 0.27 -16.50
N ARG A 117 4.86 0.66 -16.67
CA ARG A 117 5.86 -0.14 -17.37
C ARG A 117 6.41 -1.21 -16.44
N ILE A 118 6.35 -2.47 -16.86
CA ILE A 118 6.83 -3.64 -16.12
C ILE A 118 7.98 -4.27 -16.90
N TYR A 119 9.09 -4.53 -16.21
CA TYR A 119 10.31 -5.11 -16.78
C TYR A 119 10.43 -6.59 -16.41
N THR A 120 10.64 -7.44 -17.40
CA THR A 120 10.76 -8.89 -17.28
C THR A 120 12.22 -9.31 -17.48
N ASN A 121 13.09 -9.06 -16.49
CA ASN A 121 14.39 -9.74 -16.41
C ASN A 121 14.30 -10.91 -15.40
N SER A 122 14.87 -12.05 -15.79
CA SER A 122 14.54 -13.37 -15.22
C SER A 122 15.06 -13.60 -13.79
N SER A 123 14.12 -13.96 -12.93
CA SER A 123 14.12 -14.93 -11.81
C SER A 123 12.90 -14.50 -10.99
N VAL A 124 11.87 -15.34 -10.97
CA VAL A 124 10.51 -15.09 -10.42
C VAL A 124 10.46 -13.89 -9.48
N LYS A 125 9.91 -12.76 -9.96
CA LYS A 125 9.82 -11.54 -9.17
C LYS A 125 8.49 -11.50 -8.46
N LEU A 126 8.50 -11.13 -7.19
CA LEU A 126 7.28 -10.65 -6.54
C LEU A 126 6.84 -9.36 -7.24
N LEU A 127 5.53 -9.12 -7.36
CA LEU A 127 5.03 -7.86 -7.92
C LEU A 127 5.57 -6.65 -7.14
N SER A 128 5.73 -6.80 -5.81
CA SER A 128 6.39 -5.82 -4.94
C SER A 128 7.88 -5.58 -5.27
N GLN A 129 8.57 -6.53 -5.90
CA GLN A 129 9.96 -6.40 -6.36
C GLN A 129 10.04 -5.89 -7.82
N GLY A 130 9.08 -6.27 -8.66
CA GLY A 130 8.89 -5.70 -10.00
C GLY A 130 8.59 -4.21 -9.98
N MET A 131 7.84 -3.76 -8.97
CA MET A 131 7.50 -2.35 -8.75
C MET A 131 8.66 -1.52 -8.16
N LYS A 132 9.71 -2.15 -7.61
CA LYS A 132 10.85 -1.46 -6.96
C LYS A 132 11.93 -0.96 -7.91
N HIS A 133 11.88 -1.27 -9.20
CA HIS A 133 12.78 -0.67 -10.19
C HIS A 133 12.31 0.72 -10.63
N VAL A 134 12.13 1.60 -9.65
CA VAL A 134 12.19 3.05 -9.79
C VAL A 134 13.02 3.53 -8.61
N ASP A 135 14.34 3.36 -8.71
CA ASP A 135 15.32 3.97 -7.79
C ASP A 135 15.21 5.50 -7.94
N LEU A 136 14.36 6.12 -7.12
CA LEU A 136 14.49 7.52 -6.73
C LEU A 136 15.01 7.53 -5.29
N ASN A 137 16.33 7.49 -5.16
CA ASN A 137 17.13 7.98 -4.04
C ASN A 137 16.49 7.93 -2.64
N LEU A 138 16.78 6.87 -1.87
CA LEU A 138 16.85 6.95 -0.41
C LEU A 138 18.05 6.12 0.07
N ASN A 139 19.03 6.84 0.63
CA ASN A 139 20.29 6.32 1.14
C ASN A 139 20.11 5.20 2.18
N GLY A 140 20.96 4.17 2.05
CA GLY A 140 21.64 3.56 3.20
C GLY A 140 21.27 2.12 3.51
N SER A 141 22.24 1.23 3.28
CA SER A 141 22.34 -0.15 3.78
C SER A 141 21.63 -1.23 2.94
N GLY A 142 22.28 -1.57 1.82
CA GLY A 142 22.14 -2.87 1.16
C GLY A 142 23.45 -3.12 0.42
N THR A 143 24.19 -4.13 0.84
CA THR A 143 25.49 -4.54 0.32
C THR A 143 25.44 -4.76 -1.19
N LYS A 144 25.82 -3.75 -1.97
CA LYS A 144 26.11 -3.92 -3.40
C LYS A 144 27.37 -4.77 -3.51
N ALA A 145 27.21 -6.01 -3.94
CA ALA A 145 28.31 -6.82 -4.45
C ALA A 145 28.95 -6.03 -5.61
N LYS A 146 30.17 -5.51 -5.38
CA LYS A 146 30.98 -4.85 -6.40
C LYS A 146 31.31 -5.90 -7.47
N GLY A 147 30.94 -5.67 -8.73
CA GLY A 147 31.61 -6.34 -9.84
C GLY A 147 30.83 -6.73 -11.09
N GLN A 148 29.51 -6.55 -11.17
CA GLN A 148 28.80 -6.79 -12.44
C GLN A 148 28.26 -5.50 -13.02
N LYS A 149 28.99 -4.95 -14.00
CA LYS A 149 28.38 -4.09 -15.01
C LYS A 149 27.36 -4.96 -15.76
N PRO A 150 26.11 -4.52 -15.96
CA PRO A 150 25.19 -5.25 -16.83
C PRO A 150 25.83 -5.35 -18.21
N GLY A 151 25.97 -6.58 -18.71
CA GLY A 151 26.53 -6.83 -20.03
C GLY A 151 25.72 -6.10 -21.09
N LYS A 152 26.41 -5.39 -21.99
CA LYS A 152 25.84 -4.90 -23.25
C LYS A 152 25.21 -6.11 -23.98
N GLY A 153 23.90 -6.27 -23.95
CA GLY A 153 23.22 -7.32 -24.71
C GLY A 153 21.88 -7.84 -24.18
N GLN A 154 21.59 -7.71 -22.88
CA GLN A 154 20.25 -8.06 -22.37
C GLN A 154 19.29 -6.90 -22.60
N LYS A 155 18.55 -6.92 -23.72
CA LYS A 155 17.36 -6.07 -23.86
C LYS A 155 16.41 -6.46 -22.73
N GLU A 156 16.15 -5.52 -21.82
CA GLU A 156 15.09 -5.70 -20.84
C GLU A 156 13.77 -5.72 -21.60
N ASN A 157 13.15 -6.90 -21.71
CA ASN A 157 11.79 -6.99 -22.21
C ASN A 157 10.89 -6.24 -21.23
N ALA A 158 10.09 -5.31 -21.75
CA ALA A 158 9.24 -4.45 -20.94
C ALA A 158 7.87 -4.31 -21.59
N VAL A 159 6.83 -4.49 -20.79
CA VAL A 159 5.43 -4.34 -21.21
C VAL A 159 4.80 -3.16 -20.49
N ILE A 160 3.83 -2.51 -21.12
CA ILE A 160 3.04 -1.44 -20.49
C ILE A 160 1.66 -1.98 -20.17
N VAL A 161 1.34 -2.02 -18.88
CA VAL A 161 0.02 -2.40 -18.35
C VAL A 161 -0.77 -1.12 -18.10
N ASP A 162 -1.95 -0.99 -18.69
CA ASP A 162 -2.73 0.24 -18.59
C ASP A 162 -3.41 0.38 -17.23
N ALA A 163 -3.83 -0.74 -16.62
CA ALA A 163 -4.31 -0.77 -15.24
C ALA A 163 -3.89 -2.05 -14.50
N ILE A 164 -3.37 -1.88 -13.29
CA ILE A 164 -3.10 -2.96 -12.33
C ILE A 164 -4.12 -2.85 -11.20
N THR A 165 -4.95 -3.87 -11.04
CA THR A 165 -6.11 -3.88 -10.13
C THR A 165 -6.20 -5.20 -9.36
N ASP A 166 -7.20 -5.32 -8.49
CA ASP A 166 -7.41 -6.47 -7.59
C ASP A 166 -6.17 -6.77 -6.72
N GLY A 167 -5.60 -5.72 -6.12
CA GLY A 167 -4.39 -5.83 -5.32
C GLY A 167 -3.15 -6.28 -6.11
N GLY A 168 -3.18 -6.17 -7.45
CA GLY A 168 -2.11 -6.61 -8.35
C GLY A 168 -2.41 -7.89 -9.11
N ARG A 169 -3.51 -8.58 -8.81
CA ARG A 169 -3.88 -9.88 -9.39
C ARG A 169 -4.48 -9.78 -10.78
N THR A 170 -4.86 -8.59 -11.23
CA THR A 170 -5.43 -8.38 -12.56
C THR A 170 -4.67 -7.29 -13.29
N TRP A 171 -4.15 -7.62 -14.48
CA TRP A 171 -3.45 -6.72 -15.37
C TRP A 171 -4.31 -6.47 -16.59
N THR A 172 -4.68 -5.22 -16.83
CA THR A 172 -5.58 -4.84 -17.91
C THR A 172 -4.85 -4.00 -18.95
N LYS A 173 -5.05 -4.34 -20.22
CA LYS A 173 -4.64 -3.55 -21.38
C LYS A 173 -5.87 -3.12 -22.16
N VAL A 174 -5.89 -1.86 -22.56
CA VAL A 174 -6.97 -1.29 -23.37
C VAL A 174 -6.43 -1.05 -24.77
N SER A 175 -7.21 -1.39 -25.79
CA SER A 175 -6.85 -1.10 -27.19
C SER A 175 -8.09 -0.65 -27.96
N LEU A 176 -8.03 0.56 -28.53
CA LEU A 176 -9.09 1.12 -29.37
C LEU A 176 -9.01 0.67 -30.83
N VAL A 177 -8.37 -0.47 -31.08
CA VAL A 177 -8.31 -1.08 -32.41
C VAL A 177 -9.72 -1.43 -32.90
N THR A 178 -9.94 -1.33 -34.21
CA THR A 178 -11.21 -1.67 -34.87
C THR A 178 -11.06 -2.97 -35.67
N ASN A 179 -12.19 -3.62 -35.98
CA ASN A 179 -12.22 -4.78 -36.88
C ASN A 179 -11.50 -4.49 -38.21
N GLN A 180 -11.77 -3.32 -38.81
CA GLN A 180 -11.09 -2.86 -40.03
C GLN A 180 -9.57 -2.74 -39.85
N ARG A 181 -9.10 -2.16 -38.74
CA ARG A 181 -7.66 -2.00 -38.50
C ARG A 181 -6.96 -3.35 -38.36
N MET A 182 -7.57 -4.30 -37.67
CA MET A 182 -7.04 -5.66 -37.54
C MET A 182 -7.00 -6.39 -38.89
N LEU A 183 -8.01 -6.21 -39.74
CA LEU A 183 -8.01 -6.71 -41.11
C LEU A 183 -6.87 -6.13 -41.96
N PHE A 184 -6.59 -4.83 -41.84
CA PHE A 184 -5.44 -4.23 -42.51
C PHE A 184 -4.10 -4.79 -42.01
N ASP A 185 -3.96 -5.02 -40.71
CA ASP A 185 -2.75 -5.61 -40.13
C ASP A 185 -2.56 -7.06 -40.61
N LEU A 186 -3.65 -7.83 -40.74
CA LEU A 186 -3.65 -9.16 -41.36
C LEU A 186 -3.26 -9.11 -42.85
N ALA A 187 -3.87 -8.21 -43.62
CA ALA A 187 -3.57 -8.04 -45.04
C ALA A 187 -2.08 -7.72 -45.30
N LYS A 188 -1.49 -6.89 -44.42
CA LYS A 188 -0.07 -6.52 -44.48
C LYS A 188 0.88 -7.72 -44.32
N GLN A 189 0.42 -8.80 -43.68
CA GLN A 189 1.22 -10.01 -43.44
C GLN A 189 1.15 -11.03 -44.60
N GLY A 190 0.47 -10.69 -45.69
CA GLY A 190 0.31 -11.59 -46.84
C GLY A 190 -0.90 -12.49 -46.66
N TRP A 191 -2.09 -11.89 -46.67
CA TRP A 191 -3.37 -12.60 -46.61
C TRP A 191 -3.50 -13.63 -47.74
N ASP A 192 -3.16 -14.88 -47.43
CA ASP A 192 -3.54 -16.05 -48.21
C ASP A 192 -4.91 -16.51 -47.70
N SER A 193 -5.98 -15.82 -48.12
CA SER A 193 -7.28 -16.48 -48.18
C SER A 193 -7.10 -17.64 -49.14
N GLY A 194 -7.07 -18.87 -48.63
CA GLY A 194 -7.05 -20.09 -49.43
C GLY A 194 -8.11 -20.02 -50.51
N GLY A 195 -7.69 -19.56 -51.69
CA GLY A 195 -8.51 -19.48 -52.87
C GLY A 195 -8.63 -20.89 -53.39
N SER A 196 -9.82 -21.47 -53.25
CA SER A 196 -10.18 -22.67 -54.01
C SER A 196 -10.04 -22.36 -55.50
N GLY A 197 -9.10 -23.01 -56.19
CA GLY A 197 -9.05 -22.95 -57.65
C GLY A 197 -7.72 -23.31 -58.30
N SER A 198 -7.31 -24.57 -58.23
CA SER A 198 -6.94 -25.40 -59.40
C SER A 198 -6.25 -26.67 -58.94
N GLU A 199 -6.79 -27.81 -59.37
CA GLU A 199 -6.16 -29.12 -59.28
C GLU A 199 -4.78 -29.07 -59.94
N ASP A 200 -3.71 -29.27 -59.17
CA ASP A 200 -2.46 -29.81 -59.69
C ASP A 200 -1.84 -30.74 -58.65
N GLU A 201 -1.66 -31.98 -59.07
CA GLU A 201 -1.23 -33.09 -58.23
C GLU A 201 0.28 -33.03 -57.95
N GLY A 202 0.67 -33.39 -56.72
CA GLY A 202 1.97 -34.03 -56.50
C GLY A 202 3.06 -33.23 -55.80
N PHE A 203 2.76 -32.56 -54.68
CA PHE A 203 3.79 -32.20 -53.69
C PHE A 203 3.50 -32.87 -52.35
N PRO A 204 4.50 -33.49 -51.69
CA PRO A 204 4.30 -34.18 -50.42
C PRO A 204 3.90 -33.16 -49.35
N GLU A 205 2.85 -33.51 -48.60
CA GLU A 205 2.37 -32.80 -47.42
C GLU A 205 3.56 -32.39 -46.53
N ARG A 206 3.89 -31.09 -46.56
CA ARG A 206 4.57 -30.48 -45.42
C ARG A 206 3.55 -30.55 -44.28
N GLN A 207 3.78 -31.46 -43.35
CA GLN A 207 3.15 -31.41 -42.03
C GLN A 207 3.28 -29.97 -41.54
N ALA A 208 2.13 -29.32 -41.36
CA ALA A 208 2.05 -27.99 -40.80
C ALA A 208 2.61 -28.04 -39.38
N GLU A 209 3.89 -27.68 -39.22
CA GLU A 209 4.35 -27.11 -37.98
C GLU A 209 3.57 -25.80 -37.82
N GLU A 210 2.51 -25.81 -37.02
CA GLU A 210 1.68 -24.66 -36.65
C GLU A 210 2.51 -23.67 -35.80
N ASP A 211 3.53 -23.04 -36.39
CA ASP A 211 4.43 -22.11 -35.70
C ASP A 211 4.04 -20.65 -36.00
N ASP A 212 3.30 -20.08 -35.05
CA ASP A 212 3.48 -18.76 -34.42
C ASP A 212 3.67 -17.43 -35.22
N ASP A 213 3.51 -17.39 -36.55
CA ASP A 213 3.99 -16.24 -37.36
C ASP A 213 2.99 -15.10 -37.69
N ARG A 214 1.82 -15.00 -37.03
CA ARG A 214 0.96 -13.80 -37.17
C ARG A 214 1.47 -12.64 -36.30
N ASP A 215 2.25 -11.71 -36.84
CA ASP A 215 2.76 -10.49 -36.15
C ASP A 215 1.67 -9.41 -35.99
N ILE A 216 0.48 -9.80 -35.53
CA ILE A 216 -0.65 -8.87 -35.34
C ILE A 216 -0.46 -8.13 -34.02
N PRO A 217 -0.47 -6.79 -33.97
CA PRO A 217 -0.12 -6.04 -32.77
C PRO A 217 -0.92 -6.42 -31.52
N VAL A 218 -2.21 -6.71 -31.67
CA VAL A 218 -3.10 -7.13 -30.57
C VAL A 218 -2.69 -8.49 -30.01
N LEU A 219 -2.45 -9.48 -30.88
CA LEU A 219 -2.03 -10.82 -30.50
C LEU A 219 -0.64 -10.81 -29.85
N LYS A 220 0.29 -10.04 -30.43
CA LYS A 220 1.61 -9.83 -29.84
C LYS A 220 1.53 -9.23 -28.44
N THR A 221 0.70 -8.21 -28.26
CA THR A 221 0.46 -7.59 -26.95
C THR A 221 -0.11 -8.61 -25.95
N ALA A 222 -1.04 -9.48 -26.39
CA ALA A 222 -1.59 -10.56 -25.56
C ALA A 222 -0.50 -11.53 -25.09
N LYS A 223 0.33 -12.02 -26.03
CA LYS A 223 1.44 -12.93 -25.74
C LYS A 223 2.47 -12.31 -24.81
N GLU A 224 2.93 -11.09 -25.11
CA GLU A 224 3.93 -10.38 -24.32
C GLU A 224 3.45 -10.08 -22.90
N LEU A 225 2.20 -9.63 -22.73
CA LEU A 225 1.62 -9.37 -21.41
C LEU A 225 1.43 -10.65 -20.61
N THR A 226 0.97 -11.73 -21.25
CA THR A 226 0.75 -13.00 -20.56
C THR A 226 2.07 -13.64 -20.17
N TYR A 227 3.07 -13.59 -21.04
CA TYR A 227 4.44 -13.96 -20.69
C TYR A 227 4.95 -13.15 -19.50
N ALA A 228 4.79 -11.82 -19.55
CA ALA A 228 5.21 -10.95 -18.47
C ALA A 228 4.49 -11.27 -17.16
N ALA A 229 3.16 -11.40 -17.16
CA ALA A 229 2.36 -11.75 -15.97
C ALA A 229 2.81 -13.10 -15.37
N ASN A 230 3.15 -14.08 -16.20
CA ASN A 230 3.68 -15.38 -15.77
C ASN A 230 5.02 -15.28 -15.02
N CYS A 231 5.78 -14.20 -15.19
CA CYS A 231 7.02 -13.94 -14.44
C CYS A 231 6.77 -13.38 -13.03
N PHE A 232 5.53 -13.00 -12.69
CA PHE A 232 5.17 -12.39 -11.41
C PHE A 232 4.19 -13.24 -10.61
N ARG A 233 4.21 -13.04 -9.29
CA ARG A 233 3.20 -13.55 -8.37
C ARG A 233 2.73 -12.47 -7.40
N VAL A 234 1.43 -12.48 -7.10
CA VAL A 234 0.78 -11.74 -6.00
C VAL A 234 0.15 -12.75 -5.08
N LYS A 235 0.61 -12.79 -3.82
CA LYS A 235 0.14 -13.77 -2.85
C LYS A 235 0.14 -15.19 -3.44
N THR A 236 1.28 -15.63 -3.97
CA THR A 236 1.53 -16.90 -4.69
C THR A 236 0.85 -17.11 -6.05
N LYS A 237 -0.11 -16.27 -6.44
CA LYS A 237 -0.87 -16.44 -7.69
C LYS A 237 -0.34 -15.56 -8.81
N LYS A 238 -0.37 -16.10 -10.03
CA LYS A 238 -0.04 -15.32 -11.23
C LYS A 238 -1.15 -14.29 -11.53
N PRO A 239 -0.82 -13.06 -11.93
CA PRO A 239 -1.82 -12.11 -12.39
C PRO A 239 -2.57 -12.61 -13.63
N LYS A 240 -3.87 -12.38 -13.66
CA LYS A 240 -4.71 -12.58 -14.84
C LYS A 240 -4.55 -11.41 -15.81
N VAL A 241 -4.43 -11.70 -17.09
CA VAL A 241 -4.35 -10.68 -18.14
C VAL A 241 -5.74 -10.47 -18.74
N ARG A 242 -6.16 -9.20 -18.83
CA ARG A 242 -7.39 -8.77 -19.47
C ARG A 242 -7.11 -7.82 -20.62
N LEU A 243 -7.75 -8.06 -21.75
CA LEU A 243 -7.68 -7.22 -22.95
C LEU A 243 -9.06 -6.61 -23.22
N ILE A 244 -9.14 -5.28 -23.18
CA ILE A 244 -10.37 -4.52 -23.39
C ILE A 244 -10.34 -3.92 -24.80
N LEU A 245 -11.27 -4.36 -25.65
CA LEU A 245 -11.35 -4.03 -27.08
C LEU A 245 -12.72 -3.40 -27.39
N PRO A 246 -12.98 -2.14 -26.99
CA PRO A 246 -14.31 -1.53 -27.05
C PRO A 246 -14.84 -1.30 -28.47
N ARG A 247 -13.97 -1.31 -29.50
CA ARG A 247 -14.34 -1.08 -30.90
C ARG A 247 -14.24 -2.35 -31.76
N VAL A 248 -14.12 -3.50 -31.11
CA VAL A 248 -14.13 -4.82 -31.75
C VAL A 248 -15.43 -5.49 -31.39
N THR A 249 -16.11 -6.05 -32.39
CA THR A 249 -17.33 -6.83 -32.24
C THR A 249 -17.04 -8.26 -32.67
N GLU A 250 -17.34 -9.23 -31.80
CA GLU A 250 -17.20 -10.66 -32.11
C GLU A 250 -18.30 -11.14 -33.05
N GLY A 251 -18.01 -12.10 -33.92
CA GLY A 251 -18.96 -12.73 -34.82
C GLY A 251 -19.27 -11.95 -36.10
N GLU A 252 -18.72 -10.74 -36.28
CA GLU A 252 -18.88 -9.99 -37.53
C GLU A 252 -17.95 -10.51 -38.65
N VAL A 253 -16.72 -10.91 -38.28
CA VAL A 253 -15.67 -11.25 -39.24
C VAL A 253 -14.91 -12.49 -38.75
N PRO A 254 -15.01 -13.64 -39.45
CA PRO A 254 -14.43 -14.90 -38.98
C PRO A 254 -12.92 -14.85 -38.73
N GLU A 255 -12.18 -14.04 -39.50
CA GLU A 255 -10.74 -13.91 -39.34
C GLU A 255 -10.34 -13.07 -38.13
N ILE A 256 -11.17 -12.10 -37.74
CA ILE A 256 -11.00 -11.37 -36.48
C ILE A 256 -11.28 -12.30 -35.31
N ASP A 257 -12.35 -13.09 -35.38
CA ASP A 257 -12.69 -14.06 -34.33
C ASP A 257 -11.57 -15.10 -34.11
N ARG A 258 -10.88 -15.52 -35.18
CA ARG A 258 -9.69 -16.38 -35.07
C ARG A 258 -8.57 -15.70 -34.28
N ILE A 259 -8.31 -14.41 -34.50
CA ILE A 259 -7.28 -13.66 -33.74
C ILE A 259 -7.68 -13.53 -32.28
N LEU A 260 -8.95 -13.25 -32.01
CA LEU A 260 -9.47 -13.18 -30.65
C LEU A 260 -9.28 -14.52 -29.94
N GLU A 261 -9.58 -15.63 -30.62
CA GLU A 261 -9.35 -16.96 -30.08
C GLU A 261 -7.86 -17.25 -29.86
N ASP A 262 -6.98 -16.83 -30.77
CA ASP A 262 -5.52 -16.93 -30.57
C ASP A 262 -5.04 -16.11 -29.36
N CYS A 263 -5.66 -14.95 -29.07
CA CYS A 263 -5.39 -14.18 -27.85
C CYS A 263 -5.86 -14.92 -26.58
N ARG A 264 -7.01 -15.62 -26.63
CA ARG A 264 -7.49 -16.46 -25.52
C ARG A 264 -6.58 -17.65 -25.27
N LYS A 265 -6.15 -18.33 -26.34
CA LYS A 265 -5.16 -19.42 -26.28
C LYS A 265 -3.82 -18.96 -25.70
N ALA A 266 -3.41 -17.72 -25.98
CA ALA A 266 -2.23 -17.11 -25.36
C ALA A 266 -2.39 -16.86 -23.85
N GLY A 267 -3.61 -16.92 -23.31
CA GLY A 267 -3.92 -16.83 -21.89
C GLY A 267 -4.54 -15.50 -21.44
N ALA A 268 -5.03 -14.66 -22.38
CA ALA A 268 -5.72 -13.41 -22.06
C ALA A 268 -7.25 -13.58 -21.99
N GLU A 269 -7.89 -12.96 -20.99
CA GLU A 269 -9.34 -12.77 -20.93
C GLU A 269 -9.74 -11.57 -21.80
N LEU A 270 -10.63 -11.76 -22.78
CA LEU A 270 -11.07 -10.71 -23.72
C LEU A 270 -12.43 -10.11 -23.32
N PHE A 271 -12.56 -8.81 -23.54
CA PHE A 271 -13.83 -8.08 -23.40
C PHE A 271 -14.02 -7.15 -24.60
N CYS A 272 -14.95 -7.50 -25.47
CA CYS A 272 -15.28 -6.79 -26.71
C CYS A 272 -16.52 -5.91 -26.53
N GLY A 273 -16.81 -5.01 -27.49
CA GLY A 273 -17.75 -3.89 -27.34
C GLY A 273 -19.09 -4.24 -26.68
N GLY A 274 -19.74 -5.33 -27.10
CA GLY A 274 -21.04 -5.77 -26.59
C GLY A 274 -21.02 -6.32 -25.14
N ASP A 275 -19.87 -6.77 -24.66
CA ASP A 275 -19.70 -7.39 -23.33
C ASP A 275 -19.24 -6.38 -22.27
N LEU A 276 -19.03 -5.11 -22.65
CA LEU A 276 -18.57 -4.09 -21.73
C LEU A 276 -19.72 -3.57 -20.87
N GLU A 277 -19.55 -3.70 -19.55
CA GLU A 277 -20.47 -3.09 -18.58
C GLU A 277 -20.63 -1.58 -18.82
N PRO A 278 -21.79 -0.98 -18.46
CA PRO A 278 -21.98 0.45 -18.56
C PRO A 278 -21.00 1.25 -17.69
N GLU A 279 -20.82 2.52 -18.01
CA GLU A 279 -19.94 3.42 -17.25
C GLU A 279 -20.48 3.64 -15.82
N ARG A 280 -19.57 3.71 -14.85
CA ARG A 280 -19.90 3.99 -13.44
C ARG A 280 -19.57 5.44 -13.10
N ASP A 281 -20.43 6.05 -12.30
CA ASP A 281 -20.17 7.36 -11.71
C ASP A 281 -18.98 7.27 -10.74
N ILE A 282 -18.14 8.30 -10.73
CA ILE A 282 -16.93 8.31 -9.91
C ILE A 282 -17.25 8.21 -8.41
N LYS A 283 -18.35 8.80 -7.94
CA LYS A 283 -18.72 8.83 -6.51
C LYS A 283 -18.97 7.43 -5.95
N ASP A 284 -19.49 6.54 -6.78
CA ASP A 284 -19.73 5.14 -6.40
C ASP A 284 -18.47 4.30 -6.66
N ALA A 285 -17.78 4.53 -7.77
CA ALA A 285 -16.60 3.78 -8.18
C ALA A 285 -15.43 3.89 -7.18
N VAL A 286 -15.21 5.07 -6.58
CA VAL A 286 -14.07 5.27 -5.66
C VAL A 286 -14.07 4.31 -4.46
N ARG A 287 -15.26 3.85 -4.01
CA ARG A 287 -15.40 2.92 -2.88
C ARG A 287 -14.88 1.53 -3.21
N THR A 288 -15.06 1.08 -4.46
CA THR A 288 -14.53 -0.22 -4.92
C THR A 288 -13.08 -0.09 -5.36
N MET A 289 -12.72 1.03 -5.99
CA MET A 289 -11.36 1.29 -6.48
C MET A 289 -10.35 1.38 -5.35
N ALA A 290 -10.69 2.03 -4.23
CA ALA A 290 -9.87 2.11 -3.02
C ALA A 290 -10.62 1.47 -1.85
N ILE A 291 -10.23 0.22 -1.54
CA ILE A 291 -10.82 -0.58 -0.48
C ILE A 291 -10.29 -0.08 0.86
N ASP A 292 -11.18 0.19 1.81
CA ASP A 292 -10.78 0.48 3.18
C ASP A 292 -10.24 -0.81 3.81
N PRO A 293 -8.99 -0.84 4.32
CA PRO A 293 -8.47 -2.04 4.98
C PRO A 293 -9.35 -2.50 6.13
N GLN A 294 -10.05 -1.58 6.79
CA GLN A 294 -10.92 -1.85 7.94
C GLN A 294 -12.20 -2.59 7.55
N ASP A 295 -12.63 -2.52 6.28
CA ASP A 295 -13.79 -3.28 5.78
C ASP A 295 -13.55 -4.81 5.85
N SER A 296 -12.28 -5.22 5.87
CA SER A 296 -11.87 -6.62 5.96
C SER A 296 -11.60 -7.11 7.39
N PHE A 297 -11.80 -6.24 8.39
CA PHE A 297 -11.55 -6.60 9.79
C PHE A 297 -12.61 -7.54 10.32
N SER A 298 -12.17 -8.52 11.13
CA SER A 298 -13.07 -9.37 11.90
C SER A 298 -13.76 -8.59 13.04
N ASP A 299 -14.92 -9.08 13.48
CA ASP A 299 -15.67 -8.48 14.60
C ASP A 299 -14.93 -8.58 15.95
N VAL A 300 -14.05 -9.57 16.07
CA VAL A 300 -13.13 -9.73 17.20
C VAL A 300 -11.71 -9.56 16.69
N LEU A 301 -10.97 -8.60 17.24
CA LEU A 301 -9.61 -8.25 16.84
C LEU A 301 -8.59 -8.87 17.80
N ASN A 302 -7.56 -9.47 17.24
CA ASN A 302 -6.43 -10.00 17.99
C ASN A 302 -5.33 -8.93 18.09
N ILE A 303 -5.01 -8.49 19.30
CA ILE A 303 -4.12 -7.34 19.54
C ILE A 303 -2.73 -7.84 19.94
N ASP A 304 -1.74 -7.55 19.09
CA ASP A 304 -0.34 -7.86 19.35
C ASP A 304 0.23 -6.99 20.49
N CYS A 305 1.25 -7.50 21.17
CA CYS A 305 1.95 -6.81 22.25
C CYS A 305 2.50 -5.43 21.81
N THR A 306 2.90 -5.28 20.55
CA THR A 306 3.37 -3.97 20.05
C THR A 306 2.26 -2.91 20.02
N ILE A 307 1.01 -3.32 19.77
CA ILE A 307 -0.15 -2.44 19.82
C ILE A 307 -0.59 -2.21 21.25
N LEU A 308 -0.56 -3.24 22.12
CA LEU A 308 -0.82 -3.05 23.55
C LEU A 308 0.09 -1.97 24.15
N LEU A 309 1.38 -1.97 23.81
CA LEU A 309 2.32 -0.93 24.25
C LEU A 309 2.00 0.45 23.64
N ALA A 310 1.54 0.50 22.39
CA ALA A 310 1.12 1.74 21.75
C ALA A 310 -0.11 2.35 22.46
N LEU A 311 -1.06 1.52 22.86
CA LEU A 311 -2.30 1.90 23.55
C LEU A 311 -2.11 2.41 24.98
N VAL A 312 -0.91 2.26 25.57
CA VAL A 312 -0.64 2.78 26.92
C VAL A 312 0.50 3.79 26.94
N SER A 313 1.27 3.91 25.86
CA SER A 313 2.43 4.79 25.75
C SER A 313 2.05 6.25 25.93
N GLU A 314 2.88 7.00 26.67
CA GLU A 314 2.68 8.45 26.83
C GLU A 314 2.68 9.19 25.48
N PHE A 315 3.51 8.75 24.52
CA PHE A 315 3.57 9.35 23.19
C PHE A 315 2.26 9.24 22.42
N SER A 316 1.36 8.36 22.84
CA SER A 316 0.08 8.14 22.16
C SER A 316 -1.07 8.87 22.87
N HIS A 317 -0.87 9.29 24.13
CA HIS A 317 -1.89 9.91 24.98
C HIS A 317 -1.65 11.38 25.29
N ALA A 318 -0.44 11.90 25.03
CA ALA A 318 -0.09 13.28 25.33
C ALA A 318 0.96 13.82 24.35
N LYS A 319 1.02 15.15 24.25
CA LYS A 319 2.11 15.83 23.57
C LYS A 319 3.38 15.71 24.41
N VAL A 320 4.38 15.01 23.89
CA VAL A 320 5.67 14.81 24.57
C VAL A 320 6.72 15.71 23.93
N GLU A 321 7.33 16.59 24.71
CA GLU A 321 8.42 17.45 24.22
C GLU A 321 9.70 16.65 23.95
N LYS A 322 10.48 17.08 22.96
CA LYS A 322 11.77 16.46 22.65
C LYS A 322 12.72 16.65 23.82
N ALA A 323 13.13 15.54 24.45
CA ALA A 323 14.16 15.57 25.47
C ALA A 323 15.55 15.26 24.91
N PRO A 324 16.64 15.87 25.41
CA PRO A 324 18.00 15.64 24.92
C PRO A 324 18.49 14.18 25.02
N TRP A 325 17.91 13.40 25.94
CA TRP A 325 18.24 12.01 26.16
C TRP A 325 17.44 11.03 25.28
N PHE A 326 16.45 11.51 24.54
CA PHE A 326 15.73 10.69 23.57
C PHE A 326 16.68 10.26 22.47
N HIS A 327 16.78 8.94 22.24
CA HIS A 327 17.47 8.45 21.08
C HIS A 327 16.70 8.83 19.79
N ARG A 328 17.39 8.81 18.65
CA ARG A 328 16.86 9.27 17.36
C ARG A 328 15.50 8.67 16.97
N ALA A 329 15.18 7.44 17.39
CA ALA A 329 13.88 6.84 17.09
C ALA A 329 12.74 7.44 17.94
N LEU A 330 12.98 7.78 19.22
CA LEU A 330 12.01 8.51 20.04
C LEU A 330 11.80 9.94 19.53
N GLN A 331 12.88 10.62 19.12
CA GLN A 331 12.77 11.95 18.51
C GLN A 331 11.88 11.92 17.25
N ARG A 332 12.03 10.88 16.41
CA ARG A 332 11.13 10.66 15.26
C ARG A 332 9.70 10.33 15.68
N GLN A 333 9.49 9.59 16.77
CA GLN A 333 8.14 9.31 17.28
C GLN A 333 7.43 10.59 17.74
N VAL A 334 8.17 11.53 18.36
CA VAL A 334 7.65 12.87 18.68
C VAL A 334 7.27 13.62 17.41
N GLU A 335 8.16 13.66 16.40
CA GLU A 335 7.87 14.33 15.13
C GLU A 335 6.67 13.73 14.39
N ILE A 336 6.51 12.40 14.43
CA ILE A 336 5.37 11.72 13.82
C ILE A 336 4.08 12.09 14.57
N GLU A 337 4.09 12.11 15.90
CA GLU A 337 2.93 12.44 16.72
C GLU A 337 2.54 13.93 16.63
N ASP A 338 3.51 14.83 16.49
CA ASP A 338 3.27 16.26 16.26
C ASP A 338 2.56 16.52 14.93
N ASN A 339 2.77 15.65 13.93
CA ASN A 339 2.08 15.74 12.64
C ASN A 339 0.71 15.05 12.68
N GLU A 340 0.62 13.88 13.33
CA GLU A 340 -0.57 13.04 13.33
C GLU A 340 -0.64 12.13 14.55
N ASN A 341 -1.71 12.26 15.32
CA ASN A 341 -1.85 11.56 16.59
C ASN A 341 -2.28 10.10 16.41
N LEU A 342 -1.47 9.15 16.87
CA LEU A 342 -1.67 7.72 16.55
C LEU A 342 -3.04 7.17 16.98
N LEU A 343 -3.49 7.49 18.19
CA LEU A 343 -4.75 6.94 18.71
C LEU A 343 -5.96 7.43 17.92
N PRO A 344 -6.27 8.75 17.88
CA PRO A 344 -7.47 9.22 17.20
C PRO A 344 -7.41 9.06 15.68
N SER A 345 -6.21 9.06 15.08
CA SER A 345 -6.07 9.02 13.61
C SER A 345 -6.06 7.61 13.01
N LEU A 346 -5.68 6.59 13.79
CA LEU A 346 -5.44 5.23 13.30
C LEU A 346 -6.01 4.16 14.22
N LEU A 347 -5.58 4.08 15.48
CA LEU A 347 -5.92 2.93 16.33
C LEU A 347 -7.38 2.94 16.82
N TYR A 348 -7.92 4.09 17.24
CA TYR A 348 -9.33 4.19 17.64
C TYR A 348 -10.29 3.90 16.48
N PRO A 349 -10.12 4.47 15.27
CA PRO A 349 -10.95 4.07 14.13
C PRO A 349 -10.82 2.58 13.79
N ALA A 350 -9.59 2.05 13.78
CA ALA A 350 -9.33 0.65 13.43
C ALA A 350 -9.95 -0.36 14.41
N MET A 351 -9.97 -0.03 15.71
CA MET A 351 -10.62 -0.87 16.73
C MET A 351 -12.13 -0.63 16.78
N GLY A 352 -12.58 0.61 16.65
CA GLY A 352 -13.99 1.00 16.73
C GLY A 352 -14.70 0.39 17.95
N ASN A 353 -15.90 -0.14 17.71
CA ASN A 353 -16.72 -0.86 18.69
C ASN A 353 -16.46 -2.38 18.71
N ARG A 354 -15.36 -2.84 18.09
CA ARG A 354 -15.05 -4.27 17.95
C ARG A 354 -14.55 -4.85 19.26
N GLN A 355 -14.79 -6.14 19.47
CA GLN A 355 -14.26 -6.85 20.63
C GLN A 355 -12.75 -7.02 20.48
N LEU A 356 -12.02 -6.88 21.59
CA LEU A 356 -10.57 -6.93 21.61
C LEU A 356 -10.09 -8.11 22.45
N VAL A 357 -9.22 -8.93 21.87
CA VAL A 357 -8.58 -10.05 22.56
C VAL A 357 -7.06 -9.97 22.42
N CYS A 358 -6.32 -10.54 23.36
CA CYS A 358 -4.88 -10.75 23.25
C CYS A 358 -4.44 -12.01 24.00
N THR A 359 -3.34 -12.63 23.59
CA THR A 359 -2.87 -13.87 24.21
C THR A 359 -2.21 -13.63 25.57
N HIS A 360 -2.19 -14.66 26.42
CA HIS A 360 -1.51 -14.64 27.72
C HIS A 360 -0.04 -14.24 27.61
N GLU A 361 0.68 -14.71 26.60
CA GLU A 361 2.08 -14.39 26.34
C GLU A 361 2.27 -12.91 26.00
N ALA A 362 1.36 -12.32 25.22
CA ALA A 362 1.38 -10.91 24.89
C ALA A 362 1.19 -10.05 26.14
N VAL A 363 0.22 -10.41 26.99
CA VAL A 363 -0.03 -9.72 28.27
C VAL A 363 1.14 -9.86 29.23
N LYS A 364 1.66 -11.08 29.39
CA LYS A 364 2.84 -11.34 30.24
C LYS A 364 4.00 -10.45 29.81
N ARG A 365 4.32 -10.42 28.51
CA ARG A 365 5.41 -9.60 27.98
C ARG A 365 5.16 -8.11 28.14
N MET A 366 3.94 -7.66 27.86
CA MET A 366 3.55 -6.26 28.05
C MET A 366 3.77 -5.84 29.51
N ARG A 367 3.29 -6.63 30.47
CA ARG A 367 3.45 -6.33 31.91
C ARG A 367 4.91 -6.31 32.33
N GLU A 368 5.73 -7.26 31.87
CA GLU A 368 7.19 -7.23 32.12
C GLU A 368 7.83 -5.92 31.63
N ILE A 369 7.50 -5.48 30.42
CA ILE A 369 8.03 -4.26 29.82
C ILE A 369 7.56 -3.03 30.61
N VAL A 370 6.25 -2.89 30.83
CA VAL A 370 5.66 -1.75 31.53
C VAL A 370 6.16 -1.67 32.98
N GLU A 371 6.31 -2.81 33.67
CA GLU A 371 6.79 -2.80 35.05
C GLU A 371 8.26 -2.36 35.14
N THR A 372 9.07 -2.76 34.15
CA THR A 372 10.51 -2.46 34.09
C THR A 372 10.80 -1.01 33.70
N ILE A 373 10.12 -0.50 32.66
CA ILE A 373 10.48 0.79 32.04
C ILE A 373 9.34 1.81 31.96
N GLY A 374 8.12 1.44 32.32
CA GLY A 374 6.94 2.30 32.20
C GLY A 374 6.85 3.40 33.26
N THR A 375 6.28 4.53 32.88
CA THR A 375 5.92 5.63 33.80
C THR A 375 4.72 5.24 34.69
N PRO A 376 4.45 5.97 35.78
CA PRO A 376 3.25 5.73 36.60
C PRO A 376 1.94 5.80 35.80
N SER A 377 1.83 6.72 34.85
CA SER A 377 0.69 6.86 33.94
C SER A 377 0.59 5.69 32.96
N GLU A 378 1.70 5.23 32.36
CA GLU A 378 1.71 4.03 31.49
C GLU A 378 1.30 2.77 32.27
N LYS A 379 1.73 2.65 33.54
CA LYS A 379 1.30 1.59 34.45
C LYS A 379 -0.19 1.67 34.78
N ALA A 380 -0.71 2.86 35.06
CA ALA A 380 -2.13 3.07 35.31
C ALA A 380 -2.99 2.68 34.10
N ARG A 381 -2.64 3.19 32.90
CA ARG A 381 -3.33 2.81 31.65
C ARG A 381 -3.28 1.32 31.36
N THR A 382 -2.18 0.64 31.70
CA THR A 382 -2.07 -0.82 31.56
C THR A 382 -3.05 -1.57 32.45
N LYS A 383 -3.26 -1.14 33.69
CA LYS A 383 -4.24 -1.74 34.61
C LYS A 383 -5.67 -1.58 34.10
N ILE A 384 -5.99 -0.41 33.54
CA ILE A 384 -7.30 -0.10 32.95
C ILE A 384 -7.52 -0.95 31.70
N LEU A 385 -6.54 -0.97 30.78
CA LEU A 385 -6.60 -1.69 29.51
C LEU A 385 -6.86 -3.19 29.69
N LEU A 386 -6.26 -3.79 30.72
CA LEU A 386 -6.33 -5.23 31.00
C LEU A 386 -7.40 -5.59 32.05
N GLY A 387 -8.15 -4.61 32.57
CA GLY A 387 -9.24 -4.85 33.52
C GLY A 387 -8.80 -5.46 34.84
N ASP A 388 -7.69 -4.98 35.40
CA ASP A 388 -7.15 -5.51 36.66
C ASP A 388 -8.15 -5.36 37.82
N ASP A 389 -9.00 -4.33 37.75
CA ASP A 389 -10.15 -4.16 38.63
C ASP A 389 -11.41 -4.74 37.98
N ARG A 390 -11.80 -5.94 38.43
CA ARG A 390 -12.96 -6.67 37.92
C ARG A 390 -14.31 -6.08 38.34
N THR A 391 -14.32 -5.09 39.23
CA THR A 391 -15.56 -4.44 39.69
C THR A 391 -16.03 -3.35 38.73
N LYS A 392 -15.15 -2.88 37.85
CA LYS A 392 -15.42 -1.78 36.92
C LYS A 392 -16.14 -2.28 35.67
N THR A 393 -17.14 -1.53 35.24
CA THR A 393 -17.81 -1.74 33.97
C THR A 393 -16.98 -1.18 32.81
N GLN A 394 -17.34 -1.51 31.58
CA GLN A 394 -16.69 -0.94 30.39
C GLN A 394 -16.75 0.60 30.39
N ALA A 395 -17.88 1.18 30.80
CA ALA A 395 -18.04 2.63 30.87
C ALA A 395 -17.08 3.26 31.90
N ASP A 396 -16.95 2.64 33.08
CA ASP A 396 -16.05 3.10 34.14
C ASP A 396 -14.58 3.04 33.67
N LEU A 397 -14.18 1.97 32.97
CA LEU A 397 -12.83 1.83 32.44
C LEU A 397 -12.52 2.86 31.35
N VAL A 398 -13.49 3.18 30.50
CA VAL A 398 -13.32 4.23 29.48
C VAL A 398 -13.23 5.62 30.10
N GLU A 399 -14.07 5.90 31.11
CA GLU A 399 -14.01 7.16 31.86
C GLU A 399 -12.66 7.32 32.56
N GLU A 400 -12.17 6.27 33.23
CA GLU A 400 -10.86 6.28 33.87
C GLU A 400 -9.73 6.43 32.84
N MET A 401 -9.80 5.75 31.68
CA MET A 401 -8.81 5.93 30.62
C MET A 401 -8.78 7.38 30.12
N GLN A 402 -9.94 8.03 30.02
CA GLN A 402 -10.05 9.43 29.61
C GLN A 402 -9.30 10.35 30.56
N GLU A 403 -9.30 10.06 31.87
CA GLU A 403 -8.49 10.82 32.83
C GLU A 403 -7.00 10.76 32.47
N TRP A 404 -6.52 9.64 31.93
CA TRP A 404 -5.11 9.44 31.55
C TRP A 404 -4.78 9.77 30.09
N SER A 405 -5.69 10.42 29.36
CA SER A 405 -5.55 10.76 27.94
C SER A 405 -5.85 12.24 27.68
N ALA A 406 -4.96 12.92 26.94
CA ALA A 406 -5.21 14.26 26.41
C ALA A 406 -6.17 14.25 25.21
N TYR A 407 -6.37 13.08 24.59
CA TYR A 407 -7.29 12.88 23.46
C TYR A 407 -8.61 12.28 23.94
N SER A 408 -9.69 12.56 23.19
CA SER A 408 -11.00 11.94 23.44
C SER A 408 -10.90 10.43 23.25
N VAL A 409 -11.24 9.68 24.29
CA VAL A 409 -11.36 8.22 24.26
C VAL A 409 -12.75 7.87 23.72
N PRO A 410 -12.89 6.95 22.75
CA PRO A 410 -14.18 6.55 22.23
C PRO A 410 -15.03 5.85 23.30
N LYS A 411 -16.29 6.26 23.44
CA LYS A 411 -17.22 5.71 24.45
C LYS A 411 -17.56 4.25 24.20
N ASP A 412 -17.55 3.85 22.94
CA ASP A 412 -17.84 2.50 22.44
C ASP A 412 -16.61 1.59 22.43
N TRP A 413 -15.45 2.07 22.91
CA TRP A 413 -14.23 1.26 22.96
C TRP A 413 -14.38 0.09 23.94
N GLN A 414 -14.21 -1.13 23.44
CA GLN A 414 -14.49 -2.36 24.19
C GLN A 414 -13.34 -2.70 25.17
N LEU A 415 -13.36 -2.07 26.34
CA LEU A 415 -12.50 -2.39 27.48
C LEU A 415 -13.21 -3.29 28.52
N PRO A 416 -12.48 -4.18 29.21
CA PRO A 416 -11.05 -4.45 29.05
C PRO A 416 -10.75 -5.36 27.85
N ILE A 417 -9.49 -5.35 27.37
CA ILE A 417 -9.04 -6.34 26.37
C ILE A 417 -9.03 -7.72 27.02
N GLN A 418 -9.72 -8.68 26.40
CA GLN A 418 -9.89 -10.02 26.93
C GLN A 418 -8.62 -10.86 26.71
N VAL A 419 -8.16 -11.53 27.77
CA VAL A 419 -6.97 -12.38 27.72
C VAL A 419 -7.37 -13.81 27.42
N VAL A 420 -6.80 -14.40 26.36
CA VAL A 420 -7.16 -15.73 25.83
C VAL A 420 -5.95 -16.65 25.82
N ASP A 421 -6.20 -17.96 25.88
CA ASP A 421 -5.16 -18.97 25.65
C ASP A 421 -4.85 -19.09 24.14
N GLN A 422 -3.59 -19.31 23.80
CA GLN A 422 -3.17 -19.43 22.39
C GLN A 422 -3.77 -20.63 21.65
N ASN A 423 -4.30 -21.63 22.37
CA ASN A 423 -5.04 -22.78 21.83
C ASN A 423 -6.41 -22.91 22.52
N GLU A 424 -7.05 -21.78 22.82
CA GLU A 424 -8.40 -21.76 23.35
C GLU A 424 -9.37 -22.53 22.44
N ASN A 425 -10.16 -23.44 23.03
CA ASN A 425 -11.09 -24.33 22.31
C ASN A 425 -10.43 -25.17 21.20
N ASP A 426 -9.15 -25.55 21.38
CA ASP A 426 -8.39 -26.33 20.40
C ASP A 426 -8.30 -25.68 19.01
N CYS A 427 -8.35 -24.35 18.95
CA CYS A 427 -8.40 -23.61 17.69
C CYS A 427 -7.22 -23.91 16.77
N GLN A 428 -6.04 -24.26 17.30
CA GLN A 428 -4.85 -24.54 16.50
C GLN A 428 -5.01 -25.73 15.55
N GLN A 429 -6.00 -26.61 15.77
CA GLN A 429 -6.35 -27.67 14.82
C GLN A 429 -6.80 -27.13 13.45
N ASN A 430 -7.27 -25.88 13.41
CA ASN A 430 -7.70 -25.19 12.18
C ASN A 430 -6.55 -24.56 11.40
N LEU A 431 -5.31 -24.61 11.91
CA LEU A 431 -4.16 -24.01 11.24
C LEU A 431 -3.81 -24.75 9.95
N PRO A 432 -3.53 -24.04 8.85
CA PRO A 432 -2.97 -24.65 7.67
C PRO A 432 -1.55 -25.12 7.93
N ALA A 433 -1.10 -26.17 7.22
CA ALA A 433 0.24 -26.74 7.40
C ALA A 433 1.35 -25.71 7.18
N GLU A 434 1.13 -24.78 6.25
CA GLU A 434 2.02 -23.68 5.93
C GLU A 434 2.22 -22.71 7.10
N ALA A 435 1.21 -22.54 7.97
CA ALA A 435 1.33 -21.69 9.15
C ALA A 435 2.29 -22.31 10.18
N LEU A 436 2.23 -23.63 10.38
CA LEU A 436 3.15 -24.36 11.27
C LEU A 436 4.59 -24.29 10.78
N GLU A 437 4.80 -24.39 9.46
CA GLU A 437 6.13 -24.23 8.86
C GLU A 437 6.68 -22.81 9.04
N THR A 438 5.83 -21.80 8.80
CA THR A 438 6.18 -20.38 8.99
C THR A 438 6.56 -20.07 10.44
N ALA A 439 5.96 -20.79 11.39
CA ALA A 439 6.10 -20.54 12.82
C ALA A 439 7.39 -21.12 13.45
N LYS A 440 8.13 -21.99 12.75
CA LYS A 440 9.32 -22.69 13.29
C LYS A 440 10.38 -21.77 13.87
N ASP A 441 10.58 -20.60 13.26
CA ASP A 441 11.59 -19.62 13.65
C ASP A 441 11.01 -18.44 14.44
N MET A 442 9.74 -18.53 14.89
CA MET A 442 9.11 -17.50 15.70
C MET A 442 9.46 -17.63 17.18
N THR A 443 9.56 -16.50 17.87
CA THR A 443 9.60 -16.48 19.34
C THR A 443 8.24 -16.87 19.91
N ASP A 444 8.19 -17.38 21.15
CA ASP A 444 6.95 -17.81 21.82
C ASP A 444 5.82 -16.76 21.78
N ILE A 445 6.18 -15.47 21.96
CA ILE A 445 5.21 -14.38 21.86
C ILE A 445 4.67 -14.20 20.44
N ASN A 446 5.53 -14.25 19.43
CA ASN A 446 5.08 -14.10 18.04
C ASN A 446 4.28 -15.34 17.62
N TYR A 447 4.71 -16.52 18.05
CA TYR A 447 3.98 -17.76 17.84
C TYR A 447 2.56 -17.63 18.41
N SER A 448 2.41 -17.33 19.70
CA SER A 448 1.11 -17.24 20.37
C SER A 448 0.17 -16.25 19.68
N VAL A 449 0.62 -15.01 19.44
CA VAL A 449 -0.23 -13.95 18.89
C VAL A 449 -0.62 -14.26 17.45
N PHE A 450 0.34 -14.50 16.57
CA PHE A 450 0.06 -14.61 15.14
C PHE A 450 -0.67 -15.91 14.81
N LEU A 451 -0.33 -17.02 15.47
CA LEU A 451 -0.97 -18.32 15.20
C LEU A 451 -2.37 -18.36 15.79
N TYR A 452 -2.62 -17.73 16.95
CA TYR A 452 -3.98 -17.59 17.48
C TYR A 452 -4.90 -16.83 16.52
N GLY A 453 -4.47 -15.66 16.03
CA GLY A 453 -5.23 -14.88 15.06
C GLY A 453 -5.49 -15.66 13.77
N TRP A 454 -4.48 -16.38 13.27
CA TRP A 454 -4.58 -17.21 12.08
C TRP A 454 -5.55 -18.39 12.26
N ALA A 455 -5.44 -19.11 13.38
CA ALA A 455 -6.26 -20.27 13.73
C ALA A 455 -7.74 -19.92 13.90
N THR A 456 -8.02 -18.73 14.44
CA THR A 456 -9.38 -18.25 14.71
C THR A 456 -9.98 -17.43 13.57
N GLY A 457 -9.22 -17.17 12.50
CA GLY A 457 -9.65 -16.31 11.39
C GLY A 457 -9.83 -14.85 11.78
N ARG A 458 -9.21 -14.41 12.89
CA ARG A 458 -9.31 -13.04 13.41
C ARG A 458 -8.21 -12.15 12.84
N THR A 459 -8.56 -10.92 12.53
CA THR A 459 -7.60 -9.89 12.13
C THR A 459 -6.66 -9.56 13.28
N THR A 460 -5.37 -9.79 13.06
CA THR A 460 -4.31 -9.44 14.00
C THR A 460 -3.79 -8.04 13.70
N ILE A 461 -3.91 -7.14 14.68
CA ILE A 461 -3.38 -5.78 14.60
C ILE A 461 -1.99 -5.77 15.24
N THR A 462 -0.97 -5.35 14.48
CA THR A 462 0.43 -5.35 14.93
C THR A 462 1.20 -4.16 14.35
N SER A 463 2.23 -3.67 15.04
CA SER A 463 3.27 -2.80 14.46
C SER A 463 4.57 -3.57 14.16
N ASN A 464 4.60 -4.89 14.36
CA ASN A 464 5.77 -5.74 14.17
C ASN A 464 6.00 -6.11 12.70
N ARG A 465 6.53 -5.15 11.94
CA ARG A 465 6.82 -5.32 10.50
C ARG A 465 7.74 -6.50 10.19
N THR A 466 8.64 -6.88 11.10
CA THR A 466 9.59 -7.97 10.88
C THR A 466 8.86 -9.31 10.76
N VAL A 467 7.95 -9.60 11.70
CA VAL A 467 7.18 -10.85 11.68
C VAL A 467 6.21 -10.89 10.52
N VAL A 468 5.53 -9.79 10.22
CA VAL A 468 4.63 -9.70 9.05
C VAL A 468 5.39 -10.03 7.77
N LYS A 469 6.57 -9.43 7.56
CA LYS A 469 7.42 -9.73 6.40
C LYS A 469 7.93 -11.16 6.38
N GLN A 470 8.26 -11.73 7.54
CA GLN A 470 8.69 -13.13 7.64
C GLN A 470 7.56 -14.07 7.19
N ILE A 471 6.34 -13.83 7.66
CA ILE A 471 5.15 -14.57 7.24
C ILE A 471 4.92 -14.43 5.72
N GLU A 472 4.89 -13.19 5.22
CA GLU A 472 4.72 -12.92 3.78
C GLU A 472 5.78 -13.64 2.95
N THR A 473 7.06 -13.49 3.30
CA THR A 473 8.19 -14.07 2.56
C THR A 473 8.11 -15.59 2.55
N HIS A 474 7.72 -16.20 3.66
CA HIS A 474 7.59 -17.66 3.75
C HIS A 474 6.41 -18.16 2.91
N LEU A 475 5.22 -17.56 3.06
CA LEU A 475 4.05 -17.92 2.25
C LEU A 475 4.28 -17.70 0.75
N GLU A 476 5.07 -16.70 0.38
CA GLU A 476 5.43 -16.42 -1.01
C GLU A 476 6.30 -17.50 -1.67
N THR A 477 6.91 -18.41 -0.90
CA THR A 477 7.66 -19.56 -1.46
C THR A 477 6.76 -20.61 -2.09
N TYR A 478 5.48 -20.64 -1.70
CA TYR A 478 4.50 -21.57 -2.23
C TYR A 478 3.92 -21.07 -3.56
N ILE A 479 3.24 -21.98 -4.27
CA ILE A 479 2.60 -21.70 -5.56
C ILE A 479 1.10 -21.89 -5.41
N ASP A 480 0.33 -20.89 -5.86
CA ASP A 480 -1.13 -20.94 -5.96
C ASP A 480 -1.86 -21.34 -4.65
N LEU A 481 -1.39 -20.82 -3.51
CA LEU A 481 -2.06 -21.01 -2.22
C LEU A 481 -3.49 -20.42 -2.23
N PRO A 482 -4.46 -21.10 -1.58
CA PRO A 482 -5.77 -20.54 -1.32
C PRO A 482 -5.69 -19.22 -0.54
N ASP A 483 -6.61 -18.29 -0.80
CA ASP A 483 -6.61 -16.99 -0.11
C ASP A 483 -6.85 -17.14 1.40
N LYS A 484 -7.63 -18.15 1.80
CA LYS A 484 -7.87 -18.52 3.20
C LYS A 484 -6.63 -19.00 3.95
N SER A 485 -5.58 -19.41 3.22
CA SER A 485 -4.32 -19.82 3.85
C SER A 485 -3.54 -18.60 4.36
N TRP A 486 -3.88 -17.39 3.92
CA TRP A 486 -3.22 -16.16 4.38
C TRP A 486 -3.88 -15.65 5.67
N PRO A 487 -3.10 -15.22 6.67
CA PRO A 487 -3.66 -14.66 7.88
C PRO A 487 -4.24 -13.28 7.63
N GLY A 488 -5.31 -12.94 8.35
CA GLY A 488 -5.78 -11.56 8.45
C GLY A 488 -4.82 -10.76 9.32
N ILE A 489 -3.94 -9.96 8.73
CA ILE A 489 -3.02 -9.10 9.46
C ILE A 489 -3.17 -7.67 8.98
N TRP A 490 -3.36 -6.75 9.92
CA TRP A 490 -3.24 -5.32 9.66
C TRP A 490 -1.98 -4.78 10.33
N LEU A 491 -1.01 -4.36 9.51
CA LEU A 491 0.22 -3.75 9.96
C LEU A 491 0.00 -2.26 10.18
N CYS A 492 -0.08 -1.85 11.44
CA CYS A 492 -0.04 -0.45 11.82
C CYS A 492 1.30 0.16 11.34
N PRO A 493 1.26 1.25 10.55
CA PRO A 493 2.47 1.82 9.93
C PRO A 493 3.43 2.42 10.95
N THR A 494 2.91 2.77 12.14
CA THR A 494 3.62 3.43 13.22
C THR A 494 3.78 2.48 14.40
N ALA A 495 5.03 2.26 14.81
CA ALA A 495 5.33 1.58 16.07
C ALA A 495 5.55 2.61 17.18
N ARG A 496 5.17 2.26 18.41
CA ARG A 496 5.38 3.10 19.59
C ARG A 496 6.25 2.42 20.61
N SER A 497 7.02 3.23 21.30
CA SER A 497 7.79 2.82 22.46
C SER A 497 7.17 3.45 23.71
N LEU A 498 7.40 2.84 24.87
CA LEU A 498 7.16 3.54 26.13
C LEU A 498 8.18 4.66 26.29
N VAL A 499 7.86 5.68 27.08
CA VAL A 499 8.78 6.83 27.28
C VAL A 499 10.12 6.39 27.85
N GLY A 500 10.18 5.27 28.59
CA GLY A 500 11.39 4.50 28.90
C GLY A 500 12.52 5.29 29.57
N LYS A 501 12.97 4.88 30.76
CA LYS A 501 14.13 5.51 31.42
C LYS A 501 15.36 5.61 30.50
N GLU A 502 16.14 6.67 30.67
CA GLU A 502 17.38 6.94 29.91
C GLU A 502 18.25 5.68 29.75
N LYS A 503 18.85 5.52 28.57
CA LYS A 503 19.88 4.50 28.31
C LYS A 503 20.93 4.54 29.42
N ARG A 504 21.04 3.46 30.20
CA ARG A 504 22.31 3.13 30.87
C ARG A 504 23.34 2.94 29.76
N GLY A 505 24.22 3.93 29.57
CA GLY A 505 25.26 3.91 28.54
C GLY A 505 25.01 4.88 27.40
N ALA A 506 25.12 6.18 27.68
CA ALA A 506 25.84 7.03 26.72
C ALA A 506 27.33 6.64 26.82
N PRO A 507 28.05 6.46 25.70
CA PRO A 507 29.49 6.25 25.77
C PRO A 507 30.09 7.51 26.39
N LYS A 508 30.79 7.38 27.52
CA LYS A 508 31.69 8.44 27.97
C LYS A 508 32.59 8.75 26.78
N LYS A 509 32.57 10.00 26.29
CA LYS A 509 33.71 10.54 25.56
C LYS A 509 34.87 10.44 26.56
N SER A 510 35.68 9.39 26.43
CA SER A 510 36.94 9.32 27.12
C SER A 510 37.78 10.46 26.57
N GLU A 511 38.07 11.46 27.40
CA GLU A 511 39.28 12.24 27.21
C GLU A 511 40.48 11.27 27.15
N PRO A 512 41.48 11.53 26.30
CA PRO A 512 42.62 10.64 26.18
C PRO A 512 43.41 10.67 27.48
N ILE A 513 43.34 9.57 28.24
CA ILE A 513 44.33 9.28 29.27
C ILE A 513 45.33 8.36 28.60
N ASP A 514 46.50 8.90 28.32
CA ASP A 514 47.71 8.12 28.09
C ASP A 514 47.95 7.28 29.33
N ASP A 515 47.85 5.95 29.23
CA ASP A 515 48.72 5.10 30.04
C ASP A 515 48.83 3.68 29.49
N ALA A 516 50.09 3.29 29.36
CA ALA A 516 50.55 2.00 28.91
C ALA A 516 50.47 0.99 30.06
N ASN A 517 49.41 0.18 30.11
CA ASN A 517 49.51 -1.22 30.54
C ASN A 517 48.19 -1.96 30.34
N GLY A 518 48.21 -2.94 29.45
CA GLY A 518 47.08 -3.81 29.18
C GLY A 518 46.80 -4.76 30.34
N LYS A 519 45.66 -4.58 31.01
CA LYS A 519 44.91 -5.64 31.70
C LYS A 519 43.41 -5.36 31.56
N LYS A 520 42.68 -6.28 30.94
CA LYS A 520 41.21 -6.32 30.98
C LYS A 520 40.80 -7.11 32.22
N GLU A 521 40.09 -6.47 33.13
CA GLU A 521 39.43 -7.11 34.29
C GLU A 521 37.93 -7.32 34.03
N PRO A 522 37.28 -8.24 34.78
CA PRO A 522 36.03 -8.88 34.40
C PRO A 522 34.79 -8.04 34.73
N HIS A 523 33.71 -8.28 33.99
CA HIS A 523 32.41 -7.64 34.14
C HIS A 523 31.84 -7.75 35.56
N THR A 524 31.86 -6.65 36.32
CA THR A 524 31.06 -6.46 37.53
C THR A 524 29.75 -5.72 37.21
N ALA A 525 28.74 -5.96 38.04
CA ALA A 525 27.35 -5.54 37.87
C ALA A 525 27.21 -4.01 37.64
N TRP A 526 26.33 -3.64 36.71
CA TRP A 526 26.11 -2.25 36.29
C TRP A 526 25.42 -1.43 37.40
N PRO A 527 25.92 -0.22 37.72
CA PRO A 527 25.42 0.56 38.86
C PRO A 527 23.98 1.03 38.62
N LEU A 528 23.20 1.04 39.71
CA LEU A 528 21.84 1.59 39.75
C LEU A 528 21.86 3.10 39.44
N PRO A 529 20.77 3.68 38.90
CA PRO A 529 20.75 5.08 38.46
C PRO A 529 20.94 6.07 39.63
N ASP A 530 21.60 7.19 39.31
CA ASP A 530 21.96 8.32 40.19
C ASP A 530 20.80 8.73 41.13
N PRO A 531 21.02 8.75 42.45
CA PRO A 531 20.02 9.14 43.45
C PRO A 531 19.34 10.50 43.19
N LEU A 532 20.09 11.51 42.72
CA LEU A 532 19.55 12.84 42.40
C LEU A 532 18.49 12.79 41.29
N ARG A 533 18.65 11.83 40.39
CA ARG A 533 17.78 11.67 39.22
C ARG A 533 16.47 10.97 39.55
N ARG A 534 16.47 10.11 40.58
CA ARG A 534 15.24 9.50 41.12
C ARG A 534 14.40 10.55 41.83
N GLU A 535 15.04 11.48 42.51
CA GLU A 535 14.35 12.55 43.25
C GLU A 535 13.64 13.54 42.32
N LEU A 536 14.24 13.91 41.19
CA LEU A 536 13.60 14.74 40.16
C LEU A 536 12.36 14.06 39.53
N GLN A 537 12.42 12.75 39.28
CA GLN A 537 11.29 12.01 38.74
C GLN A 537 10.15 11.82 39.76
N ARG A 538 10.49 11.68 41.05
CA ARG A 538 9.53 11.65 42.15
C ARG A 538 8.78 12.97 42.26
N ARG A 539 9.50 14.09 42.22
CA ARG A 539 8.92 15.45 42.29
C ARG A 539 8.00 15.74 41.10
N ASN A 540 8.43 15.46 39.87
CA ASN A 540 7.57 15.61 38.70
C ASN A 540 6.31 14.72 38.77
N GLY A 541 6.42 13.51 39.33
CA GLY A 541 5.25 12.65 39.55
C GLY A 541 4.29 13.18 40.61
N LEU A 542 4.81 13.79 41.68
CA LEU A 542 4.01 14.42 42.73
C LEU A 542 3.31 15.70 42.26
N ASP A 543 3.98 16.52 41.45
CA ASP A 543 3.39 17.75 40.89
C ASP A 543 2.19 17.44 40.00
N VAL A 544 2.30 16.38 39.19
CA VAL A 544 1.21 15.91 38.31
C VAL A 544 0.04 15.33 39.13
N LEU A 545 0.32 14.65 40.25
CA LEU A 545 -0.71 14.13 41.14
C LEU A 545 -1.40 15.24 41.94
N SER A 546 -0.64 16.23 42.41
CA SER A 546 -1.12 17.42 43.13
C SER A 546 -2.05 18.28 42.27
N GLN A 547 -1.70 18.47 40.99
CA GLN A 547 -2.56 19.18 40.04
C GLN A 547 -3.90 18.47 39.75
N ARG A 548 -3.95 17.13 39.90
CA ARG A 548 -5.17 16.35 39.63
C ARG A 548 -6.08 16.17 40.84
N ALA A 549 -5.52 16.02 42.03
CA ALA A 549 -6.33 15.81 43.24
C ALA A 549 -7.03 17.08 43.72
N GLY A 550 -6.64 18.26 43.22
CA GLY A 550 -7.22 19.55 43.63
C GLY A 550 -6.82 20.00 45.04
N TYR A 551 -5.86 19.31 45.65
CA TYR A 551 -5.22 19.66 46.92
C TYR A 551 -3.75 19.27 46.89
N GLU A 552 -2.95 19.97 47.69
CA GLU A 552 -1.52 19.72 47.83
C GLU A 552 -1.31 18.29 48.36
N VAL A 553 -0.69 17.42 47.54
CA VAL A 553 -0.33 16.06 47.97
C VAL A 553 0.82 16.19 48.96
N GLU A 554 0.61 15.74 50.20
CA GLU A 554 1.62 15.82 51.26
C GLU A 554 2.89 15.07 50.84
N ASP A 555 3.96 15.82 50.63
CA ASP A 555 5.28 15.24 50.43
C ASP A 555 5.76 14.73 51.79
N LEU A 556 5.66 13.41 52.01
CA LEU A 556 6.15 12.74 53.22
C LEU A 556 7.68 12.90 53.42
N ARG A 557 8.40 13.52 52.48
CA ARG A 557 9.82 13.88 52.56
C ARG A 557 10.09 15.22 51.85
N PRO A 558 9.67 16.37 52.41
CA PRO A 558 9.70 17.66 51.72
C PRO A 558 11.13 18.16 51.44
N ASN A 559 12.10 17.72 52.24
CA ASN A 559 13.50 18.09 52.11
C ASN A 559 14.32 17.11 51.24
N GLY A 560 13.66 16.12 50.61
CA GLY A 560 14.34 15.06 49.86
C GLY A 560 15.08 14.07 50.77
N TYR A 561 16.00 13.30 50.19
CA TYR A 561 16.91 12.45 50.97
C TYR A 561 18.02 13.31 51.62
N PRO A 562 18.41 13.04 52.88
CA PRO A 562 19.58 13.68 53.50
C PRO A 562 20.81 13.54 52.62
N MET A 563 21.60 14.61 52.49
CA MET A 563 22.77 14.63 51.62
C MET A 563 23.75 13.52 51.99
N GLU A 564 23.86 13.17 53.28
CA GLU A 564 24.69 12.06 53.75
C GLU A 564 24.20 10.70 53.23
N GLU A 565 22.88 10.44 53.20
CA GLU A 565 22.30 9.20 52.66
C GLU A 565 22.46 9.13 51.13
N VAL A 566 22.40 10.27 50.45
CA VAL A 566 22.62 10.38 49.00
C VAL A 566 24.08 10.13 48.64
N ILE A 567 25.01 10.65 49.45
CA ILE A 567 26.45 10.43 49.31
C ILE A 567 26.81 8.99 49.67
N GLU A 568 26.27 8.43 50.75
CA GLU A 568 26.49 7.03 51.15
C GLU A 568 25.94 6.06 50.09
N ALA A 569 24.75 6.31 49.54
CA ALA A 569 24.21 5.53 48.43
C ALA A 569 25.04 5.66 47.15
N LYS A 570 25.65 6.82 46.91
CA LYS A 570 26.58 7.05 45.79
C LYS A 570 27.90 6.29 46.00
N GLU A 571 28.48 6.35 47.20
CA GLU A 571 29.72 5.64 47.56
C GLU A 571 29.53 4.11 47.57
N ASN A 572 28.39 3.62 48.06
CA ASN A 572 28.02 2.20 48.02
C ASN A 572 27.68 1.69 46.61
N SER A 573 27.39 2.57 45.65
CA SER A 573 27.22 2.19 44.24
C SER A 573 28.54 2.12 43.44
N ILE A 574 29.63 2.61 44.04
CA ILE A 574 30.99 2.67 43.46
C ILE A 574 31.89 1.54 43.99
N ARG A 575 31.51 0.89 45.10
CA ARG A 575 32.07 -0.40 45.58
C ARG A 575 31.33 -1.57 44.94
#